data_AF-A0A968XFK5-F1
#
_entry.id   AF-A0A968XFK5-F1
#
_cell.length_a   1.000
_cell.length_b   1.000
_cell.length_c   1.000
_cell.angle_alpha   90.00
_cell.angle_beta   90.00
_cell.angle_gamma   90.00
#
_symmetry.space_group_name_H-M   'P 1'
#
loop_
_entity.id
_entity.type
_entity.pdbx_description
1 polymer ?
#
loop_
_entity_poly.entity_id
_entity_poly.type
_entity_poly.pdbx_seq_one_letter_code
_entity_poly.pdbx_strand_id
1 'polypeptide(L)'
;MILLFFYEDRWRVASRGSFASEQADKARDLLSNYQTDLANLDRTHTYMLEVIYPHNRIVVDYGAAQRLVMLAGIHTATGVEIPLAEIPWSDRAQTYPATALATWLKAIDPAAYLNHEGFILKWPNGFRVKYKLEEYVRLHRVLTRIQAKDIWECLSHGQPLDEYLEMVPDEFYQWVKGVQKDLLAQYGAIETEAKAVFKPLADFGSDRKAAAAYISGQTHRTILFRMLDDRDYSEVIWRQIKPGFQLPFRNEV
;
A
#
# COMPACT_ATOMS: atom_id res chain seq x y z
N MET A 1 -8.74 12.96 -1.38
CA MET A 1 -9.73 14.06 -1.43
C MET A 1 -9.31 15.27 -0.61
N ILE A 2 -9.25 16.41 -1.27
CA ILE A 2 -8.92 17.73 -0.78
C ILE A 2 -10.11 18.66 -1.00
N LEU A 3 -10.42 19.49 -0.01
CA LEU A 3 -11.37 20.58 -0.10
C LEU A 3 -10.60 21.86 -0.43
N LEU A 4 -11.08 22.64 -1.39
CA LEU A 4 -10.59 23.97 -1.75
C LEU A 4 -11.71 24.99 -1.50
N PHE A 5 -11.45 25.99 -0.66
CA PHE A 5 -12.46 26.99 -0.25
C PHE A 5 -11.81 28.36 -0.03
N PHE A 6 -12.61 29.42 -0.16
CA PHE A 6 -12.13 30.79 0.04
C PHE A 6 -12.38 31.23 1.48
N TYR A 7 -11.33 31.63 2.21
CA TYR A 7 -11.44 32.06 3.60
C TYR A 7 -10.30 33.00 4.00
N GLU A 8 -10.65 34.12 4.65
CA GLU A 8 -9.75 35.25 4.99
C GLU A 8 -8.96 35.72 3.76
N ASP A 9 -9.70 36.13 2.72
CA ASP A 9 -9.17 36.71 1.48
C ASP A 9 -8.16 35.85 0.70
N ARG A 10 -8.17 34.54 0.94
CA ARG A 10 -7.32 33.59 0.20
C ARG A 10 -7.98 32.23 0.00
N TRP A 11 -7.58 31.56 -1.07
CA TRP A 11 -7.87 30.15 -1.28
C TRP A 11 -7.10 29.29 -0.27
N ARG A 12 -7.80 28.33 0.34
CA ARG A 12 -7.25 27.39 1.32
C ARG A 12 -7.61 25.97 0.93
N VAL A 13 -6.78 25.04 1.38
CA VAL A 13 -7.02 23.60 1.21
C VAL A 13 -7.02 22.88 2.54
N ALA A 14 -7.83 21.83 2.62
CA ALA A 14 -7.86 20.90 3.74
C ALA A 14 -8.11 19.47 3.21
N SER A 15 -7.64 18.44 3.92
CA SER A 15 -8.15 17.10 3.68
C SER A 15 -9.45 16.88 4.46
N ARG A 16 -10.13 15.76 4.22
CA ARG A 16 -11.41 15.42 4.87
C ARG A 16 -11.38 15.49 6.41
N GLY A 17 -10.22 15.26 7.03
CA GLY A 17 -10.10 15.16 8.50
C GLY A 17 -9.00 15.99 9.14
N SER A 18 -8.20 16.74 8.37
CA SER A 18 -7.13 17.58 8.91
C SER A 18 -6.79 18.73 7.96
N PHE A 19 -6.45 19.88 8.55
CA PHE A 19 -5.87 21.02 7.83
C PHE A 19 -4.38 20.83 7.52
N ALA A 20 -3.70 19.94 8.27
CA ALA A 20 -2.28 19.65 8.20
C ALA A 20 -2.08 18.14 8.00
N SER A 21 -2.39 17.66 6.81
CA SER A 21 -2.05 16.30 6.36
C SER A 21 -1.11 16.43 5.17
N GLU A 22 -0.22 15.45 4.99
CA GLU A 22 0.71 15.40 3.85
C GLU A 22 0.02 15.69 2.50
N GLN A 23 -1.16 15.09 2.26
CA GLN A 23 -1.95 15.34 1.04
C GLN A 23 -2.40 16.81 0.92
N ALA A 24 -2.74 17.44 2.04
CA ALA A 24 -3.13 18.85 2.08
C ALA A 24 -1.93 19.77 1.90
N ASP A 25 -0.76 19.42 2.45
CA ASP A 25 0.49 20.12 2.22
C ASP A 25 0.88 20.05 0.75
N LYS A 26 0.88 18.85 0.17
CA LYS A 26 1.16 18.64 -1.24
C LYS A 26 0.19 19.37 -2.15
N ALA A 27 -1.10 19.39 -1.81
CA ALA A 27 -2.10 20.15 -2.56
C ALA A 27 -1.84 21.65 -2.49
N ARG A 28 -1.44 22.17 -1.30
CA ARG A 28 -1.06 23.58 -1.11
C ARG A 28 0.11 23.97 -2.02
N ASP A 29 1.12 23.12 -2.10
CA ASP A 29 2.26 23.34 -2.99
C ASP A 29 1.83 23.35 -4.46
N LEU A 30 0.97 22.40 -4.86
CA LEU A 30 0.53 22.30 -6.25
C LEU A 30 -0.39 23.44 -6.70
N LEU A 31 -1.08 24.14 -5.78
CA LEU A 31 -1.94 25.27 -6.12
C LEU A 31 -1.20 26.39 -6.87
N SER A 32 0.12 26.54 -6.68
CA SER A 32 0.91 27.55 -7.41
C SER A 32 0.84 27.36 -8.93
N ASN A 33 0.57 26.13 -9.39
CA ASN A 33 0.45 25.80 -10.81
C ASN A 33 -0.93 26.12 -11.40
N TYR A 34 -1.90 26.50 -10.55
CA TYR A 34 -3.31 26.72 -10.92
C TYR A 34 -3.77 28.17 -10.67
N GLN A 35 -2.85 29.15 -10.65
CA GLN A 35 -3.19 30.54 -10.33
C GLN A 35 -4.24 31.15 -11.27
N THR A 36 -4.16 30.83 -12.57
CA THR A 36 -5.17 31.27 -13.56
C THR A 36 -6.54 30.68 -13.24
N ASP A 37 -6.61 29.40 -12.88
CA ASP A 37 -7.86 28.73 -12.54
C ASP A 37 -8.45 29.33 -11.26
N LEU A 38 -7.61 29.50 -10.22
CA LEU A 38 -7.98 30.11 -8.94
C LEU A 38 -8.52 31.53 -9.07
N ALA A 39 -8.00 32.33 -10.00
CA ALA A 39 -8.48 33.67 -10.26
C ALA A 39 -9.92 33.70 -10.82
N ASN A 40 -10.32 32.63 -11.51
CA ASN A 40 -11.63 32.51 -12.16
C ASN A 40 -12.66 31.72 -11.33
N LEU A 41 -12.24 31.05 -10.25
CA LEU A 41 -13.17 30.33 -9.38
C LEU A 41 -14.09 31.27 -8.60
N ASP A 42 -15.34 30.82 -8.42
CA ASP A 42 -16.33 31.51 -7.60
C ASP A 42 -16.10 31.22 -6.12
N ARG A 43 -15.86 32.29 -5.35
CA ARG A 43 -15.55 32.26 -3.91
C ARG A 43 -16.72 31.80 -3.04
N THR A 44 -17.94 31.75 -3.58
CA THR A 44 -19.14 31.26 -2.89
C THR A 44 -19.25 29.74 -2.87
N HIS A 45 -18.30 29.02 -3.49
CA HIS A 45 -18.29 27.58 -3.58
C HIS A 45 -17.16 26.95 -2.75
N THR A 46 -17.40 25.70 -2.32
CA THR A 46 -16.35 24.78 -1.89
C THR A 46 -16.14 23.74 -2.98
N TYR A 47 -14.89 23.58 -3.39
CA TYR A 47 -14.49 22.66 -4.44
C TYR A 47 -13.86 21.40 -3.86
N MET A 48 -14.08 20.26 -4.52
CA MET A 48 -13.51 18.97 -4.14
C MET A 48 -12.50 18.55 -5.20
N LEU A 49 -11.27 18.34 -4.77
CA LEU A 49 -10.13 17.96 -5.60
C LEU A 49 -9.64 16.56 -5.19
N GLU A 50 -9.11 15.80 -6.14
CA GLU A 50 -8.21 14.70 -5.85
C GLU A 50 -6.77 15.15 -6.09
N VAL A 51 -5.89 14.94 -5.10
CA VAL A 51 -4.47 15.24 -5.22
C VAL A 51 -3.73 13.99 -5.66
N ILE A 52 -3.08 14.07 -6.81
CA ILE A 52 -2.30 12.99 -7.41
C ILE A 52 -0.83 13.37 -7.30
N TYR A 53 -0.01 12.47 -6.77
CA TYR A 53 1.45 12.58 -6.73
C TYR A 53 2.08 11.19 -6.55
N PRO A 54 3.34 10.97 -6.98
CA PRO A 54 3.95 9.64 -7.05
C PRO A 54 3.97 8.88 -5.72
N HIS A 55 4.18 9.60 -4.60
CA HIS A 55 4.27 9.02 -3.26
C HIS A 55 2.90 8.64 -2.66
N ASN A 56 1.78 9.07 -3.26
CA ASN A 56 0.43 8.73 -2.82
C ASN A 56 -0.14 7.51 -3.57
N ARG A 57 0.73 6.59 -3.99
CA ARG A 57 0.34 5.39 -4.73
C ARG A 57 -0.20 4.34 -3.76
N ILE A 58 -1.47 3.96 -3.94
CA ILE A 58 -2.06 2.82 -3.23
C ILE A 58 -2.18 1.61 -4.16
N VAL A 59 -2.79 1.78 -5.34
CA VAL A 59 -2.92 0.72 -6.36
C VAL A 59 -2.66 1.30 -7.75
N VAL A 60 -3.32 2.43 -8.06
CA VAL A 60 -3.22 3.09 -9.36
C VAL A 60 -1.87 3.78 -9.52
N ASP A 61 -1.20 3.50 -10.64
CA ASP A 61 0.05 4.13 -11.02
C ASP A 61 -0.20 5.43 -11.78
N TYR A 62 0.18 6.55 -11.17
CA TYR A 62 0.10 7.87 -11.80
C TYR A 62 1.45 8.33 -12.38
N GLY A 63 2.48 7.47 -12.38
CA GLY A 63 3.82 7.79 -12.81
C GLY A 63 4.39 9.02 -12.07
N ALA A 64 5.00 9.94 -12.82
CA ALA A 64 5.53 11.19 -12.29
C ALA A 64 4.47 12.31 -12.11
N ALA A 65 3.20 12.03 -12.40
CA ALA A 65 2.18 13.07 -12.44
C ALA A 65 1.96 13.71 -11.07
N GLN A 66 1.86 15.05 -11.06
CA GLN A 66 1.48 15.82 -9.88
C GLN A 66 0.35 16.77 -10.25
N ARG A 67 -0.88 16.47 -9.81
CA ARG A 67 -2.08 17.14 -10.31
C ARG A 67 -3.11 17.36 -9.21
N LEU A 68 -3.93 18.39 -9.39
CA LEU A 68 -5.14 18.64 -8.63
C LEU A 68 -6.34 18.45 -9.56
N VAL A 69 -7.00 17.30 -9.44
CA VAL A 69 -8.11 16.92 -10.32
C VAL A 69 -9.43 17.36 -9.70
N MET A 70 -10.15 18.26 -10.36
CA MET A 70 -11.48 18.73 -9.96
C MET A 70 -12.53 17.62 -10.08
N LEU A 71 -13.25 17.39 -8.98
CA LEU A 71 -14.29 16.36 -8.87
C LEU A 71 -15.70 16.97 -8.78
N ALA A 72 -15.85 18.07 -8.03
CA ALA A 72 -17.13 18.72 -7.80
C ALA A 72 -16.93 20.15 -7.26
N GLY A 73 -17.96 20.99 -7.42
CA GLY A 73 -18.09 22.28 -6.73
C GLY A 73 -19.47 22.36 -6.08
N ILE A 74 -19.53 22.77 -4.82
CA ILE A 74 -20.77 22.90 -4.05
C ILE A 74 -20.93 24.35 -3.63
N HIS A 75 -22.05 24.97 -3.98
CA HIS A 75 -22.40 26.30 -3.51
C HIS A 75 -22.65 26.26 -2.00
N THR A 76 -21.92 27.08 -1.25
CA THR A 76 -21.84 26.96 0.22
C THR A 76 -23.17 27.21 0.94
N ALA A 77 -23.98 28.15 0.43
CA ALA A 77 -25.25 28.51 1.09
C ALA A 77 -26.42 27.60 0.71
N THR A 78 -26.42 27.02 -0.49
CA THR A 78 -27.57 26.24 -1.00
C THR A 78 -27.30 24.74 -1.00
N GLY A 79 -26.04 24.31 -0.91
CA GLY A 79 -25.65 22.92 -1.07
C GLY A 79 -25.80 22.39 -2.50
N VAL A 80 -26.16 23.25 -3.45
CA VAL A 80 -26.33 22.87 -4.86
C VAL A 80 -24.97 22.66 -5.50
N GLU A 81 -24.84 21.55 -6.20
CA GLU A 81 -23.63 21.24 -6.95
C GLU A 81 -23.67 21.90 -8.33
N ILE A 82 -22.58 22.56 -8.69
CA ILE A 82 -22.39 23.10 -10.04
C ILE A 82 -21.91 22.01 -11.01
N PRO A 83 -22.37 22.02 -12.27
CA PRO A 83 -21.89 21.09 -13.28
C PRO A 83 -20.36 21.15 -13.43
N LEU A 84 -19.70 19.99 -13.39
CA LEU A 84 -18.23 19.91 -13.46
C LEU A 84 -17.65 20.59 -14.71
N ALA A 85 -18.39 20.59 -15.82
CA ALA A 85 -18.02 21.26 -17.07
C ALA A 85 -17.95 22.80 -16.92
N GLU A 86 -18.76 23.38 -16.05
CA GLU A 86 -18.87 24.84 -15.84
C GLU A 86 -17.82 25.38 -14.87
N ILE A 87 -17.14 24.49 -14.12
CA ILE A 87 -16.06 24.90 -13.22
C ILE A 87 -14.84 25.36 -14.04
N PRO A 88 -14.31 26.59 -13.86
CA PRO A 88 -13.17 27.08 -14.60
C PRO A 88 -11.86 26.51 -14.04
N TRP A 89 -11.69 25.19 -14.17
CA TRP A 89 -10.54 24.45 -13.70
C TRP A 89 -10.01 23.52 -14.79
N SER A 90 -8.72 23.65 -15.12
CA SER A 90 -8.09 22.97 -16.25
C SER A 90 -8.06 21.44 -16.10
N ASP A 91 -7.67 20.94 -14.93
CA ASP A 91 -7.55 19.51 -14.64
C ASP A 91 -8.79 18.94 -13.95
N ARG A 92 -9.68 18.29 -14.67
CA ARG A 92 -10.92 17.74 -14.12
C ARG A 92 -11.08 16.25 -14.36
N ALA A 93 -11.89 15.60 -13.53
CA ALA A 93 -12.23 14.21 -13.72
C ALA A 93 -12.90 14.00 -15.07
N GLN A 94 -12.52 12.92 -15.75
CA GLN A 94 -13.14 12.55 -17.02
C GLN A 94 -14.58 12.10 -16.79
N THR A 95 -15.50 12.62 -17.60
CA THR A 95 -16.92 12.30 -17.53
C THR A 95 -17.36 11.50 -18.74
N TYR A 96 -18.17 10.47 -18.50
CA TYR A 96 -18.73 9.64 -19.55
C TYR A 96 -20.25 9.73 -19.49
N PRO A 97 -20.93 10.25 -20.54
CA PRO A 97 -22.39 10.30 -20.54
C PRO A 97 -22.94 8.86 -20.58
N ALA A 98 -23.86 8.56 -19.66
CA ALA A 98 -24.55 7.28 -19.61
C ALA A 98 -26.03 7.52 -19.32
N THR A 99 -26.90 6.86 -20.08
CA THR A 99 -28.37 6.99 -19.95
C THR A 99 -28.98 5.89 -19.10
N ALA A 100 -28.34 4.71 -19.03
CA ALA A 100 -28.79 3.58 -18.24
C ALA A 100 -27.61 2.76 -17.69
N LEU A 101 -27.70 2.42 -16.40
CA LEU A 101 -26.68 1.62 -15.71
C LEU A 101 -26.44 0.27 -16.38
N ALA A 102 -27.52 -0.44 -16.76
CA ALA A 102 -27.42 -1.75 -17.38
C ALA A 102 -26.70 -1.71 -18.74
N THR A 103 -26.92 -0.65 -19.53
CA THR A 103 -26.23 -0.46 -20.81
C THR A 103 -24.77 -0.15 -20.60
N TRP A 104 -24.45 0.73 -19.65
CA TRP A 104 -23.06 1.07 -19.32
C TRP A 104 -22.28 -0.15 -18.80
N LEU A 105 -22.88 -0.95 -17.91
CA LEU A 105 -22.26 -2.18 -17.38
C LEU A 105 -21.98 -3.24 -18.46
N LYS A 106 -22.76 -3.28 -19.53
CA LYS A 106 -22.52 -4.18 -20.66
C LYS A 106 -21.46 -3.64 -21.63
N ALA A 107 -21.28 -2.33 -21.67
CA ALA A 107 -20.38 -1.66 -22.60
C ALA A 107 -18.97 -1.47 -22.04
N ILE A 108 -18.81 -1.44 -20.72
CA ILE A 108 -17.50 -1.34 -20.09
C ILE A 108 -16.70 -2.63 -20.33
N ASP A 109 -15.49 -2.47 -20.84
CA ASP A 109 -14.48 -3.52 -20.90
C ASP A 109 -13.50 -3.34 -19.74
N PRO A 110 -13.55 -4.17 -18.68
CA PRO A 110 -12.62 -4.06 -17.56
C PRO A 110 -11.14 -4.15 -17.96
N ALA A 111 -10.81 -4.87 -19.03
CA ALA A 111 -9.42 -5.01 -19.49
C ALA A 111 -8.84 -3.68 -20.01
N ALA A 112 -9.68 -2.76 -20.49
CA ALA A 112 -9.26 -1.43 -20.87
C ALA A 112 -8.90 -0.53 -19.67
N TYR A 113 -9.22 -0.96 -18.44
CA TYR A 113 -9.09 -0.16 -17.22
C TYR A 113 -8.26 -0.82 -16.12
N LEU A 114 -7.30 -1.69 -16.47
CA LEU A 114 -6.44 -2.40 -15.50
C LEU A 114 -5.72 -1.45 -14.52
N ASN A 115 -5.30 -0.26 -14.96
CA ASN A 115 -4.70 0.77 -14.09
C ASN A 115 -5.71 1.85 -13.64
N HIS A 116 -6.94 1.46 -13.32
CA HIS A 116 -7.96 2.38 -12.78
C HIS A 116 -8.62 1.78 -11.54
N GLU A 117 -9.00 2.64 -10.59
CA GLU A 117 -9.81 2.21 -9.45
C GLU A 117 -11.24 1.83 -9.86
N GLY A 118 -11.82 2.63 -10.75
CA GLY A 118 -13.18 2.50 -11.21
C GLY A 118 -13.85 3.86 -11.41
N PHE A 119 -15.15 3.92 -11.16
CA PHE A 119 -16.00 5.03 -11.58
C PHE A 119 -16.87 5.53 -10.43
N ILE A 120 -17.25 6.81 -10.52
CA ILE A 120 -18.33 7.38 -9.71
C ILE A 120 -19.57 7.46 -10.61
N LEU A 121 -20.57 6.65 -10.28
CA LEU A 121 -21.88 6.72 -10.92
C LEU A 121 -22.67 7.85 -10.25
N LYS A 122 -23.10 8.86 -11.02
CA LYS A 122 -23.83 10.03 -10.51
C LYS A 122 -25.21 10.13 -11.14
N TRP A 123 -26.24 10.21 -10.31
CA TRP A 123 -27.63 10.44 -10.74
C TRP A 123 -27.99 11.93 -10.75
N PRO A 124 -29.05 12.34 -11.48
CA PRO A 124 -29.48 13.74 -11.55
C PRO A 124 -29.82 14.36 -10.18
N ASN A 125 -30.29 13.55 -9.23
CA ASN A 125 -30.58 13.98 -7.85
C ASN A 125 -29.33 14.11 -6.96
N GLY A 126 -28.12 13.95 -7.52
CA GLY A 126 -26.86 14.03 -6.78
C GLY A 126 -26.44 12.74 -6.05
N PHE A 127 -27.26 11.68 -6.09
CA PHE A 127 -26.90 10.37 -5.54
C PHE A 127 -25.68 9.81 -6.27
N ARG A 128 -24.78 9.17 -5.52
CA ARG A 128 -23.52 8.64 -6.03
C ARG A 128 -23.23 7.24 -5.54
N VAL A 129 -22.68 6.42 -6.43
CA VAL A 129 -22.18 5.08 -6.11
C VAL A 129 -20.75 4.95 -6.63
N LYS A 130 -19.86 4.40 -5.80
CA LYS A 130 -18.53 3.98 -6.24
C LYS A 130 -18.64 2.61 -6.88
N TYR A 131 -18.34 2.52 -8.16
CA TYR A 131 -18.17 1.25 -8.86
C TYR A 131 -16.67 0.97 -8.96
N LYS A 132 -16.15 0.04 -8.14
CA LYS A 132 -14.74 -0.35 -8.18
C LYS A 132 -14.55 -1.54 -9.10
N LEU A 133 -13.50 -1.51 -9.91
CA LEU A 133 -13.16 -2.61 -10.81
C LEU A 133 -12.64 -3.80 -10.01
N GLU A 134 -12.97 -5.01 -10.48
CA GLU A 134 -12.61 -6.26 -9.81
C GLU A 134 -11.10 -6.36 -9.58
N GLU A 135 -10.30 -6.02 -10.60
CA GLU A 135 -8.85 -6.08 -10.53
C GLU A 135 -8.26 -5.10 -9.51
N TYR A 136 -8.77 -3.86 -9.45
CA TYR A 136 -8.38 -2.93 -8.39
C TYR A 136 -8.71 -3.50 -7.00
N VAL A 137 -9.89 -4.10 -6.83
CA VAL A 137 -10.30 -4.69 -5.54
C VAL A 137 -9.40 -5.86 -5.17
N ARG A 138 -9.01 -6.69 -6.14
CA ARG A 138 -8.04 -7.78 -5.97
C ARG A 138 -6.69 -7.24 -5.52
N LEU A 139 -6.11 -6.28 -6.26
CA LEU A 139 -4.83 -5.66 -5.95
C LEU A 139 -4.84 -4.95 -4.59
N HIS A 140 -5.86 -4.13 -4.32
CA HIS A 140 -6.01 -3.47 -3.04
C HIS A 140 -6.05 -4.50 -1.90
N ARG A 141 -6.76 -5.61 -2.07
CA ARG A 141 -6.82 -6.68 -1.05
C ARG A 141 -5.45 -7.31 -0.81
N VAL A 142 -4.70 -7.60 -1.87
CA VAL A 142 -3.34 -8.15 -1.79
C VAL A 142 -2.41 -7.17 -1.05
N LEU A 143 -2.36 -5.92 -1.52
CA LEU A 143 -1.46 -4.88 -1.01
C LEU A 143 -1.74 -4.49 0.44
N THR A 144 -3.02 -4.47 0.85
CA THR A 144 -3.40 -4.07 2.22
C THR A 144 -3.37 -5.21 3.23
N ARG A 145 -3.39 -6.47 2.79
CA ARG A 145 -3.44 -7.63 3.70
C ARG A 145 -2.10 -8.33 3.88
N ILE A 146 -1.23 -8.34 2.88
CA ILE A 146 0.06 -9.02 2.99
C ILE A 146 1.01 -8.19 3.85
N GLN A 147 1.45 -8.78 4.94
CA GLN A 147 2.43 -8.26 5.88
C GLN A 147 3.72 -9.07 5.78
N ALA A 148 4.80 -8.53 6.37
CA ALA A 148 6.06 -9.28 6.51
C ALA A 148 5.85 -10.62 7.24
N LYS A 149 4.86 -10.69 8.14
CA LYS A 149 4.45 -11.92 8.83
C LYS A 149 3.90 -12.98 7.87
N ASP A 150 3.10 -12.61 6.88
CA ASP A 150 2.54 -13.57 5.93
C ASP A 150 3.65 -14.17 5.06
N ILE A 151 4.63 -13.34 4.67
CA ILE A 151 5.84 -13.78 3.95
C ILE A 151 6.65 -14.76 4.82
N TRP A 152 6.83 -14.44 6.09
CA TRP A 152 7.48 -15.32 7.07
C TRP A 152 6.73 -16.65 7.23
N GLU A 153 5.40 -16.64 7.31
CA GLU A 153 4.59 -17.87 7.42
C GLU A 153 4.81 -18.77 6.20
N CYS A 154 4.72 -18.23 4.98
CA CYS A 154 4.97 -18.99 3.76
C CYS A 154 6.37 -19.63 3.75
N LEU A 155 7.42 -18.84 4.05
CA LEU A 155 8.80 -19.36 4.08
C LEU A 155 8.99 -20.42 5.16
N SER A 156 8.44 -20.21 6.36
CA SER A 156 8.57 -21.15 7.48
C SER A 156 7.92 -22.51 7.22
N HIS A 157 6.90 -22.54 6.35
CA HIS A 157 6.19 -23.76 5.94
C HIS A 157 6.62 -24.29 4.56
N GLY A 158 7.62 -23.67 3.92
CA GLY A 158 8.09 -24.06 2.58
C GLY A 158 7.06 -23.84 1.47
N GLN A 159 6.11 -22.94 1.67
CA GLN A 159 5.08 -22.61 0.68
C GLN A 159 5.61 -21.58 -0.33
N PRO A 160 5.23 -21.70 -1.62
CA PRO A 160 5.62 -20.73 -2.63
C PRO A 160 4.97 -19.36 -2.36
N LEU A 161 5.71 -18.29 -2.63
CA LEU A 161 5.20 -16.91 -2.58
C LEU A 161 4.59 -16.46 -3.92
N ASP A 162 4.74 -17.27 -4.97
CA ASP A 162 4.46 -16.87 -6.35
C ASP A 162 2.97 -16.51 -6.56
N GLU A 163 2.05 -17.17 -5.84
CA GLU A 163 0.61 -16.87 -5.87
C GLU A 163 0.29 -15.43 -5.45
N TYR A 164 1.15 -14.79 -4.66
CA TYR A 164 0.99 -13.41 -4.21
C TYR A 164 1.72 -12.39 -5.09
N LEU A 165 2.62 -12.87 -5.97
CA LEU A 165 3.49 -12.06 -6.80
C LEU A 165 2.97 -11.90 -8.22
N GLU A 166 1.95 -12.67 -8.61
CA GLU A 166 1.33 -12.53 -9.92
C GLU A 166 0.48 -11.26 -10.02
N MET A 167 0.80 -10.44 -11.03
CA MET A 167 0.08 -9.23 -11.41
C MET A 167 0.09 -8.08 -10.38
N VAL A 168 0.94 -8.14 -9.36
CA VAL A 168 1.13 -7.03 -8.42
C VAL A 168 2.06 -5.95 -9.01
N PRO A 169 1.99 -4.69 -8.54
CA PRO A 169 2.94 -3.65 -8.94
C PRO A 169 4.39 -4.04 -8.66
N ASP A 170 5.32 -3.56 -9.50
CA ASP A 170 6.75 -3.84 -9.38
C ASP A 170 7.31 -3.43 -8.02
N GLU A 171 6.87 -2.30 -7.45
CA GLU A 171 7.34 -1.86 -6.13
C GLU A 171 6.94 -2.82 -5.02
N PHE A 172 5.74 -3.40 -5.10
CA PHE A 172 5.32 -4.43 -4.15
C PHE A 172 6.09 -5.72 -4.35
N TYR A 173 6.30 -6.13 -5.59
CA TYR A 173 7.12 -7.29 -5.92
C TYR A 173 8.52 -7.15 -5.32
N GLN A 174 9.18 -6.00 -5.53
CA GLN A 174 10.50 -5.72 -4.98
C GLN A 174 10.49 -5.71 -3.45
N TRP A 175 9.45 -5.15 -2.83
CA TRP A 175 9.31 -5.19 -1.37
C TRP A 175 9.16 -6.63 -0.86
N VAL A 176 8.28 -7.45 -1.43
CA VAL A 176 8.12 -8.86 -1.04
C VAL A 176 9.43 -9.63 -1.20
N LYS A 177 10.13 -9.45 -2.33
CA LYS A 177 11.44 -10.08 -2.56
C LYS A 177 12.52 -9.58 -1.61
N GLY A 178 12.48 -8.30 -1.23
CA GLY A 178 13.35 -7.72 -0.20
C GLY A 178 13.16 -8.40 1.15
N VAL A 179 11.90 -8.46 1.63
CA VAL A 179 11.56 -9.13 2.89
C VAL A 179 11.93 -10.62 2.84
N GLN A 180 11.67 -11.31 1.72
CA GLN A 180 12.07 -12.70 1.53
C GLN A 180 13.59 -12.87 1.66
N LYS A 181 14.37 -12.02 0.99
CA LYS A 181 15.83 -12.05 1.02
C LYS A 181 16.35 -11.81 2.43
N ASP A 182 15.80 -10.83 3.15
CA ASP A 182 16.23 -10.48 4.51
C ASP A 182 15.93 -11.62 5.50
N LEU A 183 14.76 -12.23 5.41
CA LEU A 183 14.38 -13.38 6.23
C LEU A 183 15.29 -14.60 5.98
N LEU A 184 15.58 -14.91 4.71
CA LEU A 184 16.48 -16.01 4.36
C LEU A 184 17.93 -15.73 4.79
N ALA A 185 18.38 -14.48 4.70
CA ALA A 185 19.71 -14.09 5.19
C ALA A 185 19.82 -14.24 6.71
N GLN A 186 18.81 -13.80 7.47
CA GLN A 186 18.75 -13.98 8.92
C GLN A 186 18.72 -15.46 9.31
N TYR A 187 17.92 -16.26 8.60
CA TYR A 187 17.87 -17.72 8.81
C TYR A 187 19.25 -18.35 8.59
N GLY A 188 19.88 -18.06 7.45
CA GLY A 188 21.18 -18.61 7.08
C GLY A 188 22.30 -18.19 8.03
N ALA A 189 22.27 -16.96 8.55
CA ALA A 189 23.24 -16.48 9.53
C ALA A 189 23.18 -17.28 10.84
N ILE A 190 21.98 -17.46 11.41
CA ILE A 190 21.77 -18.27 12.62
C ILE A 190 22.18 -19.72 12.37
N GLU A 191 21.77 -20.28 11.23
CA GLU A 191 22.10 -21.67 10.90
C GLU A 191 23.61 -21.90 10.74
N THR A 192 24.32 -20.96 10.09
CA THR A 192 25.77 -21.04 9.89
C THR A 192 26.51 -20.95 11.22
N GLU A 193 26.10 -20.04 12.10
CA GLU A 193 26.67 -19.91 13.45
C GLU A 193 26.46 -21.20 14.25
N ALA A 194 25.24 -21.74 14.26
CA ALA A 194 24.94 -22.99 14.95
C ALA A 194 25.74 -24.18 14.40
N LYS A 195 25.85 -24.33 13.07
CA LYS A 195 26.64 -25.39 12.42
C LYS A 195 28.13 -25.27 12.73
N ALA A 196 28.68 -24.06 12.77
CA ALA A 196 30.07 -23.82 13.14
C ALA A 196 30.36 -24.28 14.58
N VAL A 197 29.45 -23.96 15.52
CA VAL A 197 29.54 -24.40 16.92
C VAL A 197 29.27 -25.90 17.09
N PHE A 198 28.48 -26.50 16.18
CA PHE A 198 28.18 -27.92 16.19
C PHE A 198 29.35 -28.78 15.70
N LYS A 199 30.17 -28.29 14.77
CA LYS A 199 31.25 -29.07 14.16
C LYS A 199 32.22 -29.74 15.17
N PRO A 200 32.71 -29.06 16.22
CA PRO A 200 33.55 -29.69 17.25
C PRO A 200 32.82 -30.73 18.11
N LEU A 201 31.48 -30.80 18.08
CA LEU A 201 30.74 -31.79 18.86
C LEU A 201 30.98 -33.23 18.37
N ALA A 202 31.39 -33.40 17.11
CA ALA A 202 31.77 -34.70 16.57
C ALA A 202 32.93 -35.34 17.35
N ASP A 203 33.82 -34.52 17.92
CA ASP A 203 35.00 -34.97 18.65
C ASP A 203 34.65 -35.62 20.01
N PHE A 204 33.43 -35.39 20.52
CA PHE A 204 32.96 -35.99 21.78
C PHE A 204 32.48 -37.45 21.61
N GLY A 205 32.31 -37.93 20.38
CA GLY A 205 31.90 -39.32 20.12
C GLY A 205 30.60 -39.71 20.86
N SER A 206 30.66 -40.78 21.67
CA SER A 206 29.53 -41.27 22.48
C SER A 206 29.37 -40.56 23.83
N ASP A 207 30.27 -39.64 24.22
CA ASP A 207 30.15 -38.88 25.48
C ASP A 207 29.14 -37.74 25.36
N ARG A 208 27.88 -38.14 25.38
CA ARG A 208 26.72 -37.23 25.32
C ARG A 208 26.67 -36.26 26.50
N LYS A 209 27.26 -36.61 27.65
CA LYS A 209 27.26 -35.76 28.84
C LYS A 209 28.21 -34.58 28.67
N ALA A 210 29.41 -34.82 28.14
CA ALA A 210 30.36 -33.77 27.83
C ALA A 210 29.85 -32.86 26.69
N ALA A 211 29.24 -33.44 25.65
CA ALA A 211 28.58 -32.68 24.58
C ALA A 211 27.47 -31.75 25.11
N ALA A 212 26.60 -32.26 25.99
CA ALA A 212 25.52 -31.45 26.58
C ALA A 212 26.04 -30.30 27.47
N ALA A 213 27.13 -30.52 28.20
CA ALA A 213 27.78 -29.48 29.01
C ALA A 213 28.34 -28.36 28.13
N TYR A 214 28.97 -28.70 27.00
CA TYR A 214 29.45 -27.73 26.02
C TYR A 214 28.31 -26.91 25.40
N ILE A 215 27.24 -27.56 24.94
CA ILE A 215 26.07 -26.90 24.31
C ILE A 215 25.40 -25.90 25.26
N SER A 216 25.36 -26.20 26.57
CA SER A 216 24.68 -25.37 27.56
C SER A 216 25.26 -23.96 27.69
N GLY A 217 26.53 -23.76 27.31
CA GLY A 217 27.20 -22.45 27.30
C GLY A 217 27.07 -21.66 26.00
N GLN A 218 26.38 -22.19 24.98
CA GLN A 218 26.33 -21.61 23.63
C GLN A 218 25.03 -20.81 23.38
N THR A 219 25.11 -19.82 22.50
CA THR A 219 23.98 -18.93 22.14
C THR A 219 22.77 -19.71 21.61
N HIS A 220 22.98 -20.57 20.61
CA HIS A 220 21.93 -21.30 19.91
C HIS A 220 21.63 -22.67 20.52
N ARG A 221 21.66 -22.79 21.86
CA ARG A 221 21.57 -24.06 22.59
C ARG A 221 20.43 -24.98 22.13
N THR A 222 19.24 -24.45 21.90
CA THR A 222 18.06 -25.25 21.51
C THR A 222 18.22 -25.86 20.11
N ILE A 223 18.87 -25.12 19.20
CA ILE A 223 19.19 -25.59 17.85
C ILE A 223 20.25 -26.69 17.93
N LEU A 224 21.33 -26.45 18.69
CA LEU A 224 22.43 -27.41 18.89
C LEU A 224 21.96 -28.73 19.52
N PHE A 225 21.06 -28.68 20.51
CA PHE A 225 20.47 -29.90 21.09
C PHE A 225 19.61 -30.68 20.08
N ARG A 226 18.85 -29.98 19.22
CA ARG A 226 18.10 -30.66 18.15
C ARG A 226 19.01 -31.28 17.10
N MET A 227 20.09 -30.60 16.71
CA MET A 227 21.13 -31.16 15.85
C MET A 227 21.76 -32.42 16.46
N LEU A 228 22.06 -32.40 17.77
CA LEU A 228 22.64 -33.56 18.49
C LEU A 228 21.68 -34.76 18.52
N ASP A 229 20.38 -34.49 18.53
CA ASP A 229 19.32 -35.50 18.54
C ASP A 229 18.89 -35.95 17.14
N ASP A 230 19.54 -35.45 16.08
CA ASP A 230 19.15 -35.64 14.68
C ASP A 230 17.68 -35.26 14.41
N ARG A 231 17.23 -34.15 15.02
CA ARG A 231 15.89 -33.60 14.89
C ARG A 231 15.91 -32.31 14.09
N ASP A 232 14.83 -32.07 13.34
CA ASP A 232 14.63 -30.80 12.65
C ASP A 232 14.64 -29.62 13.64
N TYR A 233 15.46 -28.62 13.33
CA TYR A 233 15.63 -27.39 14.09
C TYR A 233 15.10 -26.15 13.35
N SER A 234 14.61 -26.30 12.13
CA SER A 234 14.22 -25.20 11.24
C SER A 234 13.17 -24.29 11.89
N GLU A 235 12.13 -24.86 12.50
CA GLU A 235 11.09 -24.11 13.20
C GLU A 235 11.65 -23.25 14.36
N VAL A 236 12.72 -23.71 15.02
CA VAL A 236 13.34 -22.97 16.12
C VAL A 236 14.00 -21.70 15.61
N ILE A 237 14.66 -21.77 14.44
CA ILE A 237 15.27 -20.60 13.79
C ILE A 237 14.16 -19.66 13.31
N TRP A 238 13.17 -20.17 12.58
CA TRP A 238 12.05 -19.35 12.08
C TRP A 238 11.34 -18.57 13.19
N ARG A 239 11.10 -19.20 14.35
CA ARG A 239 10.48 -18.52 15.49
C ARG A 239 11.32 -17.37 16.06
N GLN A 240 12.65 -17.44 15.99
CA GLN A 240 13.53 -16.37 16.47
C GLN A 240 13.48 -15.12 15.59
N ILE A 241 13.28 -15.31 14.29
CA ILE A 241 13.29 -14.23 13.27
C ILE A 241 11.88 -13.79 12.86
N LYS A 242 10.85 -14.19 13.61
CA LYS A 242 9.47 -13.84 13.31
C LYS A 242 9.29 -12.30 13.39
N PRO A 243 8.84 -11.64 12.30
CA PRO A 243 8.63 -10.20 12.30
C PRO A 243 7.59 -9.76 13.34
N GLY A 244 7.79 -8.58 13.93
CA GLY A 244 6.74 -7.87 14.68
C GLY A 244 5.62 -7.39 13.77
N PHE A 245 4.54 -6.83 14.34
CA PHE A 245 3.47 -6.23 13.53
C PHE A 245 4.03 -5.02 12.77
N GLN A 246 4.08 -5.11 11.44
CA GLN A 246 4.45 -4.03 10.54
C GLN A 246 3.39 -3.95 9.44
N LEU A 247 2.88 -2.73 9.21
CA LEU A 247 2.00 -2.48 8.09
C LEU A 247 2.84 -2.45 6.79
N PRO A 248 2.39 -3.09 5.70
CA PRO A 248 3.02 -2.92 4.40
C PRO A 248 2.89 -1.47 3.93
N PHE A 249 3.82 -1.01 3.09
CA PHE A 249 3.68 0.22 2.32
C PHE A 249 3.51 1.54 3.10
N ARG A 250 4.20 1.69 4.23
CA ARG A 250 4.59 3.02 4.70
C ARG A 250 6.10 3.07 4.78
N ASN A 251 6.71 3.74 3.80
CA ASN A 251 8.04 4.29 4.03
C ASN A 251 7.87 5.29 5.18
N GLU A 252 8.44 5.00 6.34
CA GLU A 252 8.78 6.04 7.29
C GLU A 252 9.86 6.89 6.65
N VAL A 253 9.47 7.98 5.97
CA VAL A 253 10.29 9.20 5.84
C VAL A 253 9.36 10.40 5.70
#